data_AF-A0A2S9KIK5-F1
#
_entry.id   AF-A0A2S9KIK5-F1
#
_cell.length_a   1.000
_cell.length_b   1.000
_cell.length_c   1.000
_cell.angle_alpha   90.00
_cell.angle_beta   90.00
_cell.angle_gamma   90.00
#
_symmetry.space_group_name_H-M   'P 1'
#
loop_
_entity.id
_entity.type
_entity.pdbx_description
1 polymer ?
#
loop_
_entity_poly.entity_id
_entity_poly.type
_entity_poly.pdbx_seq_one_letter_code
_entity_poly.pdbx_strand_id
1 'polypeptide(L)'
;MPAAAGSTELWLLSADLRSLSRLQVSASGVDAVSATGKTYSLPNSAASPAQAASYSGSANLTNLSMSLNPGALQFTRNDALKAATNQADVAGNWRATLGGQTVALNWNIAATGALSGPSSTGCSYSGQLTARSDASAYNASLTETCNGASVSFSGIATYRANPAALTLALTSTDAAQAMVVSLTK
;
A
#
# COMPACT_ATOMS: atom_id res chain seq x y z
N MET A 1 -7.81 -2.73 -14.09
CA MET A 1 -8.47 -4.04 -14.18
C MET A 1 -7.72 -4.86 -15.19
N PRO A 2 -7.42 -6.12 -14.90
CA PRO A 2 -6.71 -6.98 -15.85
C PRO A 2 -7.48 -7.02 -17.17
N ALA A 3 -6.75 -6.99 -18.29
CA ALA A 3 -7.32 -7.29 -19.60
C ALA A 3 -7.75 -8.77 -19.66
N ALA A 4 -8.53 -9.15 -20.68
CA ALA A 4 -9.22 -10.44 -20.85
C ALA A 4 -8.36 -11.73 -20.66
N ALA A 5 -7.03 -11.60 -20.61
CA ALA A 5 -6.15 -12.52 -19.89
C ALA A 5 -5.02 -11.71 -19.27
N GLY A 6 -4.83 -11.81 -17.96
CA GLY A 6 -3.78 -11.05 -17.29
C GLY A 6 -3.81 -11.21 -15.79
N SER A 7 -2.66 -10.96 -15.18
CA SER A 7 -2.47 -11.00 -13.74
C SER A 7 -1.97 -9.62 -13.27
N THR A 8 -2.61 -9.04 -12.27
CA THR A 8 -2.22 -7.75 -11.69
C THR A 8 -2.21 -7.83 -10.17
N GLU A 9 -1.27 -7.12 -9.55
CA GLU A 9 -1.28 -6.94 -8.10
C GLU A 9 -2.38 -5.96 -7.69
N LEU A 10 -3.03 -6.24 -6.57
CA LEU A 10 -4.08 -5.46 -5.95
C LEU A 10 -3.74 -5.27 -4.47
N TRP A 11 -3.61 -4.02 -4.06
CA TRP A 11 -3.47 -3.63 -2.67
C TRP A 11 -4.82 -3.08 -2.18
N LEU A 12 -5.40 -3.72 -1.17
CA LEU A 12 -6.66 -3.33 -0.55
C LEU A 12 -6.41 -2.88 0.88
N LEU A 13 -6.59 -1.59 1.13
CA LEU A 13 -6.58 -1.03 2.46
C LEU A 13 -8.03 -0.78 2.89
N SER A 14 -8.45 -1.35 4.01
CA SER A 14 -9.79 -1.08 4.54
C SER A 14 -9.94 0.38 4.96
N ALA A 15 -11.15 0.93 4.85
CA ALA A 15 -11.42 2.33 5.13
C ALA A 15 -11.12 2.73 6.59
N ASP A 16 -11.19 1.77 7.52
CA ASP A 16 -10.84 1.93 8.92
C ASP A 16 -9.33 1.77 9.21
N LEU A 17 -8.52 1.52 8.18
CA LEU A 17 -7.08 1.28 8.24
C LEU A 17 -6.69 0.09 9.13
N ARG A 18 -7.61 -0.85 9.36
CA ARG A 18 -7.38 -2.03 10.22
C ARG A 18 -6.97 -3.28 9.46
N SER A 19 -7.06 -3.27 8.14
CA SER A 19 -6.62 -4.41 7.35
C SER A 19 -5.97 -3.95 6.04
N LEU A 20 -4.90 -4.65 5.68
CA LEU A 20 -4.28 -4.57 4.37
C LEU A 20 -4.38 -5.94 3.70
N SER A 21 -4.70 -5.98 2.41
CA SER A 21 -4.60 -7.18 1.60
C SER A 21 -3.69 -6.92 0.42
N ARG A 22 -2.77 -7.84 0.16
CA ARG A 22 -1.95 -7.87 -1.05
C ARG A 22 -2.32 -9.12 -1.82
N LEU A 23 -3.02 -8.92 -2.93
CA LEU A 23 -3.62 -9.97 -3.73
C LEU A 23 -3.10 -9.92 -5.16
N GLN A 24 -2.92 -11.07 -5.78
CA GLN A 24 -2.74 -11.22 -7.20
C GLN A 24 -4.09 -11.53 -7.83
N VAL A 25 -4.60 -10.60 -8.64
CA VAL A 25 -5.86 -10.76 -9.37
C VAL A 25 -5.57 -11.29 -10.76
N SER A 26 -6.20 -12.40 -11.12
CA SER A 26 -6.12 -12.99 -12.45
C SER A 26 -7.50 -13.03 -13.08
N ALA A 27 -7.61 -12.59 -14.32
CA ALA A 27 -8.81 -12.76 -15.13
C ALA A 27 -8.69 -14.03 -15.99
N SER A 28 -9.75 -14.84 -16.02
CA SER A 28 -9.85 -16.01 -16.90
C SER A 28 -11.17 -15.97 -17.67
N GLY A 29 -11.09 -16.10 -19.00
CA GLY A 29 -12.27 -15.96 -19.86
C GLY A 29 -12.78 -14.52 -19.92
N VAL A 30 -14.08 -14.35 -20.16
CA VAL A 30 -14.66 -13.03 -20.48
C VAL A 30 -14.93 -12.20 -19.21
N ASP A 31 -15.41 -12.85 -18.14
CA ASP A 31 -15.85 -12.15 -16.93
C ASP A 31 -15.37 -12.77 -15.61
N ALA A 32 -14.71 -13.94 -15.61
CA ALA A 32 -14.31 -14.57 -14.36
C ALA A 32 -13.00 -13.99 -13.83
N VAL A 33 -12.96 -13.69 -12.54
CA VAL A 33 -11.75 -13.26 -11.84
C VAL A 33 -11.50 -14.12 -10.61
N SER A 34 -10.23 -14.36 -10.33
CA SER A 34 -9.76 -14.92 -9.08
C SER A 34 -8.72 -13.98 -8.47
N ALA A 35 -8.68 -13.93 -7.13
CA ALA A 35 -7.71 -13.16 -6.39
C ALA A 35 -7.12 -14.01 -5.28
N THR A 36 -5.81 -14.18 -5.24
CA THR A 36 -5.12 -14.96 -4.21
C THR A 36 -4.00 -14.14 -3.60
N GLY A 37 -3.73 -14.32 -2.31
CA GLY A 37 -2.65 -13.60 -1.65
C GLY A 37 -2.76 -13.66 -0.14
N LYS A 38 -2.45 -12.54 0.52
CA LYS A 38 -2.45 -12.43 1.98
C LYS A 38 -3.24 -11.23 2.47
N THR A 39 -3.90 -11.40 3.60
CA THR A 39 -4.52 -10.33 4.39
C THR A 39 -3.79 -10.17 5.73
N TYR A 40 -3.72 -8.95 6.21
CA TYR A 40 -2.98 -8.56 7.40
C TYR A 40 -3.88 -7.68 8.28
N SER A 41 -4.04 -8.03 9.55
CA SER A 41 -4.67 -7.16 10.55
C SER A 41 -3.67 -6.12 11.03
N LEU A 42 -4.06 -4.85 11.06
CA LEU A 42 -3.23 -3.70 11.39
C LEU A 42 -3.54 -3.15 12.81
N PRO A 43 -2.53 -2.72 13.59
CA PRO A 43 -1.10 -2.82 13.28
C PRO A 43 -0.66 -4.28 13.23
N ASN A 44 0.11 -4.62 12.19
CA ASN A 44 0.57 -5.98 11.98
C ASN A 44 2.01 -6.11 12.48
N SER A 45 2.29 -7.18 13.19
CA SER A 45 3.63 -7.53 13.65
C SER A 45 3.86 -9.02 13.40
N ALA A 46 5.10 -9.49 13.55
CA ALA A 46 5.40 -10.92 13.44
C ALA A 46 4.53 -11.81 14.36
N ALA A 47 3.99 -11.26 15.46
CA ALA A 47 3.12 -11.96 16.39
C ALA A 47 1.66 -12.12 15.90
N SER A 48 1.25 -11.40 14.85
CA SER A 48 -0.06 -11.52 14.20
C SER A 48 0.15 -11.92 12.74
N PRO A 49 0.27 -13.23 12.44
CA PRO A 49 0.71 -13.68 11.13
C PRO A 49 -0.31 -13.34 10.04
N ALA A 50 0.22 -13.04 8.86
CA ALA A 50 -0.55 -12.87 7.63
C ALA A 50 -1.45 -14.09 7.37
N GLN A 51 -2.71 -13.84 7.00
CA GLN A 51 -3.67 -14.89 6.68
C GLN A 51 -3.71 -15.09 5.16
N ALA A 52 -3.73 -16.35 4.72
CA ALA A 52 -3.94 -16.64 3.30
C ALA A 52 -5.35 -16.22 2.89
N ALA A 53 -5.48 -15.60 1.73
CA ALA A 53 -6.74 -15.14 1.17
C ALA A 53 -6.91 -15.68 -0.25
N SER A 54 -8.11 -16.17 -0.55
CA SER A 54 -8.50 -16.62 -1.87
C SER A 54 -9.94 -16.24 -2.12
N TYR A 55 -10.17 -15.52 -3.21
CA TYR A 55 -11.48 -15.05 -3.63
C TYR A 55 -11.71 -15.41 -5.10
N SER A 56 -12.95 -15.74 -5.41
CA SER A 56 -13.45 -15.78 -6.78
C SER A 56 -14.52 -14.71 -6.96
N GLY A 57 -14.78 -14.36 -8.21
CA GLY A 57 -15.86 -13.45 -8.55
C GLY A 57 -15.90 -13.12 -10.03
N SER A 58 -16.41 -11.94 -10.35
CA SER A 58 -16.56 -11.48 -11.72
C SER A 58 -16.08 -10.05 -11.92
N ALA A 59 -15.61 -9.74 -13.12
CA ALA A 59 -15.34 -8.38 -13.55
C ALA A 59 -16.23 -8.05 -14.74
N ASN A 60 -16.65 -6.80 -14.83
CA ASN A 60 -17.33 -6.26 -16.00
C ASN A 60 -16.50 -5.09 -16.52
N LEU A 61 -15.92 -5.28 -17.70
CA LEU A 61 -15.01 -4.31 -18.31
C LEU A 61 -15.75 -3.10 -18.89
N THR A 62 -17.04 -3.27 -19.23
CA THR A 62 -17.89 -2.18 -19.76
C THR A 62 -18.20 -1.16 -18.69
N ASN A 63 -18.55 -1.61 -17.48
CA ASN A 63 -18.84 -0.73 -16.35
C ASN A 63 -17.61 -0.49 -15.45
N LEU A 64 -16.45 -1.06 -15.81
CA LEU A 64 -15.20 -1.01 -15.03
C LEU A 64 -15.44 -1.38 -13.55
N SER A 65 -16.21 -2.46 -13.33
CA SER A 65 -16.52 -2.98 -12.00
C SER A 65 -15.94 -4.38 -11.80
N MET A 66 -15.70 -4.72 -10.55
CA MET A 66 -15.23 -6.03 -10.13
C MET A 66 -15.91 -6.40 -8.82
N SER A 67 -16.38 -7.62 -8.76
CA SER A 67 -16.96 -8.27 -7.59
C SER A 67 -16.06 -9.42 -7.19
N LEU A 68 -15.69 -9.49 -5.91
CA LEU A 68 -14.95 -10.59 -5.32
C LEU A 68 -15.71 -11.10 -4.08
N ASN A 69 -15.43 -12.34 -3.69
CA ASN A 69 -15.99 -12.98 -2.51
C ASN A 69 -17.54 -12.99 -2.51
N PRO A 70 -18.15 -13.81 -3.39
CA PRO A 70 -19.58 -13.75 -3.75
C PRO A 70 -20.31 -12.39 -3.66
N GLY A 71 -19.67 -11.28 -4.03
CA GLY A 71 -20.30 -9.94 -3.99
C GLY A 71 -20.13 -9.16 -2.69
N ALA A 72 -19.41 -9.70 -1.69
CA ALA A 72 -19.09 -8.98 -0.46
C ALA A 72 -18.08 -7.86 -0.67
N LEU A 73 -17.21 -8.00 -1.68
CA LEU A 73 -16.26 -6.96 -2.07
C LEU A 73 -16.62 -6.45 -3.46
N GLN A 74 -17.09 -5.21 -3.54
CA GLN A 74 -17.48 -4.58 -4.79
C GLN A 74 -16.59 -3.36 -5.05
N PHE A 75 -15.97 -3.36 -6.22
CA PHE A 75 -15.07 -2.32 -6.65
C PHE A 75 -15.62 -1.71 -7.93
N THR A 76 -15.81 -0.40 -7.92
CA THR A 76 -16.05 0.38 -9.13
C THR A 76 -14.86 1.30 -9.34
N ARG A 77 -14.27 1.27 -10.52
CA ARG A 77 -13.14 2.14 -10.83
C ARG A 77 -13.65 3.56 -11.08
N ASN A 78 -13.44 4.44 -10.12
CA ASN A 78 -13.83 5.85 -10.22
C ASN A 78 -12.75 6.73 -10.86
N ASP A 79 -11.49 6.29 -10.86
CA ASP A 79 -10.37 6.98 -11.51
C ASP A 79 -9.44 5.95 -12.18
N ALA A 80 -8.86 6.33 -13.32
CA ALA A 80 -7.81 5.58 -13.97
C ALA A 80 -6.47 5.63 -13.23
N LEU A 81 -6.25 6.68 -12.42
CA LEU A 81 -4.98 7.01 -11.78
C LEU A 81 -3.82 6.91 -12.78
N LYS A 82 -4.02 7.37 -14.01
CA LYS A 82 -3.04 7.24 -15.11
C LYS A 82 -2.08 8.42 -15.22
N ALA A 83 -2.33 9.51 -14.48
CA ALA A 83 -1.45 10.65 -14.51
C ALA A 83 -0.15 10.30 -13.80
N ALA A 84 0.99 10.40 -14.50
CA ALA A 84 2.29 10.22 -13.87
C ALA A 84 2.44 11.19 -12.70
N THR A 85 2.96 10.69 -11.58
CA THR A 85 3.19 11.56 -10.41
C THR A 85 4.54 12.25 -10.54
N ASN A 86 4.66 13.49 -10.04
CA ASN A 86 5.96 14.17 -10.01
C ASN A 86 6.72 13.79 -8.74
N GLN A 87 7.95 13.30 -8.88
CA GLN A 87 8.81 12.92 -7.77
C GLN A 87 8.98 14.04 -6.71
N ALA A 88 8.94 15.30 -7.13
CA ALA A 88 9.10 16.44 -6.24
C ALA A 88 7.88 16.68 -5.31
N ASP A 89 6.69 16.17 -5.63
CA ASP A 89 5.45 16.46 -4.88
C ASP A 89 5.52 15.91 -3.43
N VAL A 90 6.22 14.79 -3.26
CA VAL A 90 6.40 14.13 -1.95
C VAL A 90 7.54 14.72 -1.13
N ALA A 91 8.34 15.64 -1.69
CA ALA A 91 9.48 16.22 -0.97
C ALA A 91 9.02 17.06 0.23
N GLY A 92 9.72 16.94 1.37
CA GLY A 92 9.47 17.75 2.56
C GLY A 92 9.44 16.93 3.85
N ASN A 93 9.03 17.58 4.93
CA ASN A 93 8.89 16.98 6.25
C ASN A 93 7.47 16.46 6.46
N TRP A 94 7.36 15.26 6.99
CA TRP A 94 6.14 14.50 7.11
C TRP A 94 6.02 13.94 8.51
N ARG A 95 4.80 13.94 9.04
CA ARG A 95 4.49 13.43 10.37
C ARG A 95 3.41 12.38 10.28
N ALA A 96 3.52 11.36 11.12
CA ALA A 96 2.48 10.35 11.27
C ALA A 96 2.45 9.86 12.72
N THR A 97 1.36 9.18 13.06
CA THR A 97 1.24 8.46 14.31
C THR A 97 0.81 7.03 14.07
N LEU A 98 1.50 6.07 14.67
CA LEU A 98 1.19 4.64 14.62
C LEU A 98 0.66 4.14 15.97
N GLY A 99 0.05 2.95 15.96
CA GLY A 99 -0.35 2.24 17.19
C GLY A 99 -1.37 2.98 18.04
N GLY A 100 -2.32 3.70 17.43
CA GLY A 100 -3.31 4.49 18.17
C GLY A 100 -2.74 5.74 18.83
N GLN A 101 -1.78 6.40 18.17
CA GLN A 101 -1.10 7.62 18.63
C GLN A 101 0.03 7.42 19.66
N THR A 102 0.49 6.18 19.83
CA THR A 102 1.57 5.83 20.78
C THR A 102 2.96 6.04 20.20
N VAL A 103 3.10 5.99 18.87
CA VAL A 103 4.39 6.18 18.18
C VAL A 103 4.28 7.34 17.22
N ALA A 104 5.04 8.40 17.45
CA ALA A 104 5.15 9.52 16.52
C ALA A 104 6.29 9.28 15.53
N LEU A 105 6.05 9.51 14.26
CA LEU A 105 7.04 9.48 13.19
C LEU A 105 7.30 10.89 12.69
N ASN A 106 8.56 11.22 12.44
CA ASN A 106 8.95 12.46 11.80
C ASN A 106 9.96 12.16 10.70
N TRP A 107 9.50 12.15 9.45
CA TRP A 107 10.29 11.74 8.30
C TRP A 107 10.53 12.91 7.37
N ASN A 108 11.73 12.97 6.79
CA ASN A 108 12.06 13.85 5.70
C ASN A 108 12.13 13.03 4.41
N ILE A 109 11.51 13.54 3.35
CA ILE A 109 11.61 12.98 2.00
C ILE A 109 12.34 14.02 1.13
N ALA A 110 13.49 13.64 0.60
CA ALA A 110 14.26 14.48 -0.32
C ALA A 110 13.54 14.61 -1.67
N ALA A 111 13.91 15.61 -2.47
CA ALA A 111 13.39 15.77 -3.84
C ALA A 111 13.71 14.59 -4.77
N THR A 112 14.73 13.80 -4.44
CA THR A 112 15.05 12.53 -5.12
C THR A 112 14.15 11.38 -4.69
N GLY A 113 13.29 11.57 -3.68
CA GLY A 113 12.46 10.55 -3.06
C GLY A 113 13.11 9.76 -1.92
N ALA A 114 14.37 10.04 -1.59
CA ALA A 114 15.04 9.41 -0.45
C ALA A 114 14.32 9.78 0.85
N LEU A 115 13.90 8.78 1.60
CA LEU A 115 13.12 8.91 2.84
C LEU A 115 14.02 8.58 4.03
N SER A 116 14.00 9.41 5.07
CA SER A 116 14.65 9.10 6.34
C SER A 116 13.97 9.77 7.53
N GLY A 117 14.09 9.18 8.72
CA GLY A 117 13.71 9.85 9.97
C GLY A 117 13.47 8.90 11.14
N PRO A 118 13.35 9.42 12.37
CA PRO A 118 13.13 8.62 13.56
C PRO A 118 11.64 8.38 13.88
N SER A 119 11.40 7.44 14.82
CA SER A 119 10.20 7.42 15.66
C SER A 119 10.47 7.93 17.08
N SER A 120 9.41 8.25 17.82
CA SER A 120 9.45 8.53 19.25
C SER A 120 9.85 7.33 20.12
N THR A 121 9.90 6.12 19.56
CA THR A 121 10.31 4.88 20.26
C THR A 121 11.79 4.54 20.05
N GLY A 122 12.55 5.37 19.32
CA GLY A 122 13.97 5.16 19.06
C GLY A 122 14.27 4.27 17.84
N CYS A 123 13.26 3.90 17.05
CA CYS A 123 13.49 3.29 15.75
C CYS A 123 13.92 4.35 14.73
N SER A 124 14.74 3.94 13.77
CA SER A 124 15.12 4.75 12.62
C SER A 124 14.56 4.15 11.33
N TYR A 125 14.18 5.02 10.41
CA TYR A 125 13.62 4.64 9.12
C TYR A 125 14.47 5.22 8.01
N SER A 126 14.70 4.42 6.98
CA SER A 126 15.35 4.83 5.74
C SER A 126 14.65 4.16 4.56
N GLY A 127 14.59 4.81 3.41
CA GLY A 127 13.84 4.27 2.28
C GLY A 127 13.90 5.12 1.03
N GLN A 128 13.07 4.75 0.06
CA GLN A 128 12.97 5.44 -1.22
C GLN A 128 11.53 5.43 -1.72
N LEU A 129 11.04 6.58 -2.19
CA LEU A 129 9.84 6.70 -2.99
C LEU A 129 10.24 6.98 -4.44
N THR A 130 9.74 6.20 -5.38
CA THR A 130 9.98 6.41 -6.81
C THR A 130 8.66 6.61 -7.53
N ALA A 131 8.48 7.76 -8.14
CA ALA A 131 7.28 8.07 -8.90
C ALA A 131 7.09 7.07 -10.03
N ARG A 132 5.85 6.58 -10.18
CA ARG A 132 5.49 5.72 -11.30
C ARG A 132 5.17 6.54 -12.53
N SER A 133 5.68 6.11 -13.68
CA SER A 133 5.37 6.73 -14.98
C SER A 133 4.02 6.29 -15.53
N ASP A 134 3.47 5.18 -15.04
CA ASP A 134 2.23 4.55 -15.51
C ASP A 134 1.04 4.79 -14.58
N ALA A 135 1.26 5.39 -13.40
CA ALA A 135 0.23 5.60 -12.41
C ALA A 135 0.44 6.83 -11.51
N SER A 136 -0.65 7.33 -10.93
CA SER A 136 -0.68 8.34 -9.88
C SER A 136 -0.31 7.74 -8.51
N ALA A 137 0.83 7.05 -8.46
CA ALA A 137 1.36 6.36 -7.30
C ALA A 137 2.89 6.36 -7.33
N TYR A 138 3.48 5.94 -6.22
CA TYR A 138 4.91 5.73 -6.06
C TYR A 138 5.18 4.27 -5.70
N ASN A 139 6.29 3.73 -6.19
CA ASN A 139 6.89 2.55 -5.58
C ASN A 139 7.58 2.98 -4.29
N ALA A 140 7.38 2.22 -3.22
CA ALA A 140 7.92 2.53 -1.91
C ALA A 140 8.79 1.39 -1.39
N SER A 141 9.98 1.72 -0.91
CA SER A 141 10.81 0.85 -0.08
C SER A 141 11.09 1.54 1.25
N LEU A 142 11.12 0.76 2.31
CA LEU A 142 11.38 1.27 3.66
C LEU A 142 12.08 0.20 4.48
N THR A 143 13.13 0.57 5.17
CA THR A 143 13.79 -0.24 6.19
C THR A 143 13.57 0.44 7.52
N GLU A 144 12.95 -0.30 8.43
CA GLU A 144 12.86 0.06 9.85
C GLU A 144 14.00 -0.62 10.59
N THR A 145 14.74 0.13 11.39
CA THR A 145 15.78 -0.39 12.28
C THR A 145 15.47 0.02 13.71
N CYS A 146 15.19 -0.97 14.57
CA CYS A 146 14.90 -0.80 16.00
C CYS A 146 15.89 -1.65 16.80
N ASN A 147 16.59 -1.06 17.78
CA ASN A 147 17.54 -1.79 18.65
C ASN A 147 18.55 -2.67 17.86
N GLY A 148 19.00 -2.20 16.70
CA GLY A 148 19.94 -2.92 15.82
C GLY A 148 19.33 -4.01 14.94
N ALA A 149 18.07 -4.41 15.14
CA ALA A 149 17.34 -5.30 14.25
C ALA A 149 16.69 -4.50 13.11
N SER A 150 16.75 -5.02 11.88
CA SER A 150 16.18 -4.35 10.71
C SER A 150 15.12 -5.20 10.02
N VAL A 151 14.03 -4.56 9.59
CA VAL A 151 12.98 -5.16 8.76
C VAL A 151 12.81 -4.30 7.51
N SER A 152 12.94 -4.93 6.35
CA SER A 152 12.75 -4.26 5.05
C SER A 152 11.35 -4.52 4.52
N PHE A 153 10.75 -3.45 4.02
CA PHE A 153 9.40 -3.38 3.50
C PHE A 153 9.40 -2.85 2.07
N SER A 154 8.43 -3.32 1.29
CA SER A 154 8.16 -2.86 -0.07
C SER A 154 6.67 -2.73 -0.32
N GLY A 155 6.28 -1.80 -1.18
CA GLY A 155 4.88 -1.64 -1.58
C GLY A 155 4.66 -0.37 -2.39
N ILE A 156 3.54 0.27 -2.15
CA ILE A 156 3.07 1.42 -2.90
C ILE A 156 2.73 2.59 -1.98
N ALA A 157 2.89 3.80 -2.50
CA ALA A 157 2.44 5.01 -1.84
C ALA A 157 1.54 5.84 -2.75
N THR A 158 0.57 6.54 -2.17
CA THR A 158 -0.28 7.50 -2.87
C THR A 158 -0.19 8.87 -2.21
N TYR A 159 -0.12 9.91 -3.03
CA TYR A 159 -0.05 11.30 -2.59
C TYR A 159 -1.34 12.02 -2.96
N ARG A 160 -1.83 12.84 -2.04
CA ARG A 160 -2.92 13.78 -2.26
C ARG A 160 -2.44 15.17 -1.87
N ALA A 161 -2.68 16.16 -2.72
CA ALA A 161 -2.19 17.53 -2.48
C ALA A 161 -3.05 18.36 -1.51
N ASN A 162 -4.36 18.08 -1.38
CA ASN A 162 -5.27 18.93 -0.60
C ASN A 162 -6.23 18.14 0.33
N PRO A 163 -6.01 18.18 1.65
CA PRO A 163 -4.73 18.50 2.30
C PRO A 163 -3.62 17.51 1.90
N ALA A 164 -2.37 17.97 2.02
CA ALA A 164 -1.19 17.18 1.72
C ALA A 164 -1.12 15.93 2.60
N ALA A 165 -1.35 14.77 1.99
CA ALA A 165 -1.35 13.48 2.66
C ALA A 165 -0.60 12.46 1.80
N LEU A 166 0.19 11.62 2.45
CA LEU A 166 0.96 10.55 1.82
C LEU A 166 0.65 9.26 2.55
N THR A 167 0.04 8.30 1.86
CA THR A 167 -0.30 7.00 2.44
C THR A 167 0.61 5.94 1.84
N LEU A 168 1.35 5.22 2.68
CA LEU A 168 2.16 4.06 2.31
C LEU A 168 1.43 2.80 2.74
N ALA A 169 1.35 1.82 1.84
CA ALA A 169 0.93 0.46 2.12
C ALA A 169 2.06 -0.48 1.75
N LEU A 170 2.59 -1.19 2.74
CA LEU A 170 3.83 -1.94 2.63
C LEU A 170 3.68 -3.33 3.22
N THR A 171 4.43 -4.29 2.66
CA THR A 171 4.65 -5.61 3.25
C THR A 171 6.14 -5.84 3.41
N SER A 172 6.54 -6.59 4.44
CA SER A 172 7.92 -7.05 4.56
C SER A 172 8.31 -7.89 3.34
N THR A 173 9.60 -7.97 3.02
CA THR A 173 10.08 -8.71 1.85
C THR A 173 9.77 -10.21 1.89
N ASP A 174 9.66 -10.79 3.08
CA ASP A 174 9.21 -12.17 3.33
C ASP A 174 7.66 -12.31 3.37
N ALA A 175 6.95 -11.20 3.20
CA ALA A 175 5.50 -11.09 3.31
C ALA A 175 4.92 -11.60 4.63
N ALA A 176 5.71 -11.60 5.72
CA ALA A 176 5.27 -11.99 7.05
C ALA A 176 4.55 -10.85 7.79
N GLN A 177 4.92 -9.59 7.49
CA GLN A 177 4.43 -8.40 8.15
C GLN A 177 3.86 -7.38 7.16
N ALA A 178 2.99 -6.51 7.64
CA ALA A 178 2.49 -5.36 6.88
C ALA A 178 2.57 -4.07 7.69
N MET A 179 2.75 -2.96 7.00
CA MET A 179 2.77 -1.63 7.58
C MET A 179 1.98 -0.68 6.71
N VAL A 180 1.11 0.09 7.35
CA VAL A 180 0.42 1.21 6.72
C VAL A 180 0.76 2.47 7.50
N VAL A 181 1.24 3.48 6.78
CA VAL A 181 1.59 4.77 7.37
C VAL A 181 0.86 5.85 6.60
N SER A 182 0.04 6.64 7.30
CA SER A 182 -0.59 7.83 6.75
C SER A 182 0.13 9.04 7.31
N LEU A 183 0.85 9.75 6.43
CA LEU A 183 1.63 10.93 6.77
C LEU A 183 0.94 12.21 6.32
N THR A 184 1.13 13.27 7.09
CA THR A 184 0.69 14.63 6.78
C THR A 184 1.86 15.61 6.86
N LYS A 185 1.85 16.64 6.00
CA LYS A 185 2.77 17.78 6.06
C LYS A 185 2.25 18.85 7.03
#